data_AF-A0A9P4IJK4-F1
#
_entry.id   AF-A0A9P4IJK4-F1
#
_cell.length_a   1.000
_cell.length_b   1.000
_cell.length_c   1.000
_cell.angle_alpha   90.00
_cell.angle_beta   90.00
_cell.angle_gamma   90.00
#
_symmetry.space_group_name_H-M   'P 1'
#
loop_
_entity.id
_entity.type
_entity.pdbx_description
1 polymer ?
#
loop_
_entity_poly.entity_id
_entity_poly.type
_entity_poly.pdbx_seq_one_letter_code
_entity_poly.pdbx_strand_id
1 'polypeptide(L)' 'ARIKRIMQSDEDVGKVAQVTPVVVSKALELFMIDLVTSAATEAKGRGSKRVTAAHLKQVVMTNEKYRDWLGDTVSKVPD' A
#
# COMPACT_ATOMS: atom_id res chain seq x y z
N ALA A 1 10.05 -15.89 4.35
CA ALA A 1 11.40 -15.44 3.95
C ALA A 1 11.44 -14.00 3.43
N ARG A 2 10.60 -13.59 2.47
CA ARG A 2 10.67 -12.24 1.87
C ARG A 2 10.25 -11.10 2.80
N ILE A 3 9.10 -11.22 3.47
CA ILE A 3 8.63 -10.22 4.45
C ILE A 3 9.63 -10.08 5.61
N LYS A 4 10.15 -11.20 6.13
CA LYS A 4 11.22 -11.17 7.13
C LYS A 4 12.45 -10.36 6.64
N ARG A 5 12.88 -10.55 5.39
CA ARG A 5 13.99 -9.78 4.80
C ARG A 5 13.69 -8.28 4.66
N ILE A 6 12.45 -7.92 4.31
CA ILE A 6 12.00 -6.52 4.23
C ILE A 6 11.95 -5.91 5.64
N MET A 7 11.45 -6.64 6.63
CA MET A 7 11.45 -6.16 8.02
C MET A 7 12.88 -5.95 8.54
N GLN A 8 13.81 -6.84 8.21
CA GLN A 8 15.21 -6.76 8.63
C GLN A 8 16.08 -5.86 7.75
N SER A 9 15.53 -5.18 6.74
CA SER A 9 16.26 -4.10 6.05
C SER A 9 16.24 -2.80 6.85
N ASP A 10 15.36 -2.71 7.84
CA ASP A 10 15.37 -1.69 8.87
C ASP A 10 16.41 -2.08 9.94
N GLU A 11 17.42 -1.25 10.12
CA GLU A 11 18.56 -1.52 11.01
C GLU A 11 18.15 -1.60 12.50
N ASP A 12 17.03 -0.98 12.86
CA ASP A 12 16.49 -1.03 14.22
C ASP A 12 15.74 -2.34 14.53
N VAL A 13 15.50 -3.19 13.52
CA VAL A 13 14.78 -4.45 13.66
C VAL A 13 15.74 -5.60 13.98
N GLY A 14 15.79 -5.97 15.27
CA GLY A 14 16.55 -7.11 15.78
C GLY A 14 15.90 -8.48 15.52
N LYS A 15 15.88 -9.33 16.56
CA LYS A 15 15.28 -10.68 16.46
C LYS A 15 13.75 -10.58 16.44
N VAL A 16 13.14 -11.04 15.36
CA VAL A 16 11.68 -11.16 15.21
C VAL A 16 11.18 -12.55 15.56
N ALA A 17 10.04 -12.62 16.26
CA ALA A 17 9.35 -13.87 16.54
C ALA A 17 8.87 -14.54 15.24
N GLN A 18 8.78 -15.88 15.23
CA GLN A 18 8.41 -16.65 14.03
C GLN A 18 7.01 -16.29 13.52
N VAL A 19 6.09 -15.92 14.40
CA VAL A 19 4.70 -15.55 14.06
C VAL A 19 4.60 -14.18 13.40
N THR A 20 5.54 -13.25 13.68
CA THR A 20 5.43 -11.85 13.26
C THR A 20 5.34 -11.70 11.73
N PRO A 21 6.21 -12.33 10.91
CA PRO A 21 6.08 -12.24 9.45
C PRO A 21 4.76 -12.78 8.91
N VAL A 22 4.16 -13.78 9.57
CA VAL A 22 2.88 -14.38 9.15
C VAL A 22 1.74 -13.37 9.35
N VAL A 23 1.68 -12.71 10.50
CA VAL A 23 0.66 -11.70 10.79
C VAL A 23 0.82 -10.50 9.88
N VAL A 24 2.06 -10.02 9.68
CA VAL A 24 2.37 -8.95 8.71
C VAL A 24 1.94 -9.34 7.30
N SER A 25 2.10 -10.60 6.89
CA SER A 25 1.62 -11.08 5.58
C SER A 25 0.11 -10.88 5.44
N LYS A 26 -0.66 -11.22 6.48
CA LYS A 26 -2.11 -11.06 6.46
C LYS A 26 -2.54 -9.59 6.48
N ALA A 27 -1.85 -8.75 7.26
CA ALA A 27 -2.09 -7.32 7.27
C ALA A 27 -1.83 -6.68 5.90
N LEU A 28 -0.72 -7.07 5.24
CA LEU A 28 -0.40 -6.63 3.88
C LEU A 28 -1.46 -7.08 2.87
N GLU A 29 -1.99 -8.30 2.99
CA GLU A 29 -3.07 -8.79 2.14
C GLU A 29 -4.33 -7.91 2.28
N LEU A 30 -4.76 -7.62 3.51
CA LEU A 30 -5.93 -6.77 3.78
C LEU A 30 -5.70 -5.33 3.28
N PHE A 31 -4.51 -4.79 3.50
CA PHE A 31 -4.12 -3.47 2.99
C PHE A 31 -4.19 -3.41 1.45
N MET A 32 -3.64 -4.41 0.76
CA MET A 32 -3.67 -4.47 -0.71
C MET A 32 -5.09 -4.58 -1.25
N ILE A 33 -5.95 -5.38 -0.60
CA ILE A 33 -7.37 -5.48 -0.98
C ILE A 33 -8.05 -4.11 -0.86
N ASP A 34 -7.89 -3.41 0.25
CA ASP A 34 -8.54 -2.13 0.49
C ASP A 34 -8.07 -1.04 -0.49
N LEU A 35 -6.75 -0.93 -0.69
CA LEU A 35 -6.16 0.05 -1.60
C LEU A 35 -6.60 -0.19 -3.05
N VAL A 36 -6.51 -1.43 -3.53
CA VAL A 36 -6.86 -1.77 -4.92
C VAL A 36 -8.36 -1.64 -5.17
N THR A 37 -9.21 -2.00 -4.20
CA THR A 37 -10.67 -1.85 -4.30
C THR A 37 -11.07 -0.38 -4.36
N SER A 38 -10.43 0.46 -3.54
CA SER A 38 -10.63 1.92 -3.58
C SER A 38 -10.20 2.51 -4.92
N ALA A 39 -9.04 2.10 -5.46
CA ALA A 39 -8.55 2.56 -6.75
C ALA A 39 -9.42 2.07 -7.92
N ALA A 40 -9.99 0.87 -7.82
CA ALA A 40 -10.95 0.36 -8.79
C ALA A 40 -12.26 1.14 -8.77
N THR A 41 -12.75 1.51 -7.58
CA THR A 41 -13.92 2.38 -7.44
C THR A 41 -13.69 3.75 -8.06
N GLU A 42 -12.54 4.37 -7.79
CA GLU A 42 -12.14 5.64 -8.40
C GLU A 42 -12.05 5.53 -9.94
N ALA A 43 -11.40 4.48 -10.44
CA ALA A 43 -11.29 4.22 -11.87
C ALA A 43 -12.67 4.11 -12.54
N LYS A 44 -13.58 3.35 -11.91
CA LYS A 44 -14.95 3.15 -12.40
C LYS A 44 -15.75 4.46 -12.37
N GLY A 45 -15.59 5.27 -11.32
CA GLY A 45 -16.22 6.59 -11.20
C GLY A 45 -15.81 7.55 -12.33
N ARG A 46 -14.60 7.38 -12.85
CA ARG A 46 -14.08 8.14 -14.01
C ARG A 46 -14.37 7.50 -15.37
N GLY A 47 -15.15 6.42 -15.41
CA GLY A 47 -15.43 5.68 -16.64
C GLY A 47 -14.26 4.85 -17.18
N SER A 48 -13.19 4.68 -16.41
CA SER A 48 -12.06 3.84 -16.79
C SER A 48 -12.34 2.36 -16.51
N LYS A 49 -11.99 1.50 -17.48
CA LYS A 49 -12.00 0.03 -17.32
C LYS A 49 -10.69 -0.53 -16.76
N ARG A 50 -9.71 0.35 -16.49
CA ARG A 50 -8.38 -0.02 -15.99
C ARG A 50 -7.98 0.84 -14.80
N VAL A 51 -7.39 0.21 -13.79
CA VAL A 51 -6.71 0.92 -12.71
C VAL A 51 -5.37 1.43 -13.23
N THR A 52 -5.10 2.71 -13.04
CA THR A 52 -3.85 3.38 -13.44
C THR A 52 -3.16 3.92 -12.20
N ALA A 53 -1.90 4.33 -12.34
CA ALA A 53 -1.15 4.95 -11.26
C ALA A 53 -1.82 6.25 -10.75
N ALA A 54 -2.48 7.01 -11.63
CA ALA A 54 -3.25 8.20 -11.28
C ALA A 54 -4.41 7.89 -10.31
N HIS A 55 -5.15 6.79 -10.53
CA HIS A 55 -6.23 6.38 -9.60
C HIS A 55 -5.69 6.02 -8.22
N LEU A 56 -4.55 5.32 -8.16
CA LEU A 56 -3.88 5.00 -6.90
C LEU A 56 -3.39 6.27 -6.18
N LYS A 57 -2.77 7.20 -6.92
CA LYS A 57 -2.34 8.50 -6.39
C LYS A 57 -3.53 9.24 -5.78
N GLN A 58 -4.66 9.30 -6.49
CA GLN A 58 -5.86 9.97 -5.99
C GLN A 58 -6.40 9.35 -4.70
N VAL A 59 -6.50 8.02 -4.64
CA VAL A 59 -6.95 7.33 -3.41
C VAL A 59 -6.02 7.62 -2.23
N VAL A 60 -4.70 7.55 -2.46
CA VAL A 60 -3.71 7.84 -1.42
C VAL A 60 -3.80 9.28 -0.95
N MET A 61 -3.95 10.25 -1.86
CA MET A 61 -3.99 11.67 -1.51
C MET A 61 -5.30 12.10 -0.84
N THR A 62 -6.41 11.41 -1.12
CA THR A 62 -7.74 11.72 -0.56
C THR A 62 -7.96 11.06 0.81
N ASN A 63 -7.31 9.93 1.07
CA ASN A 63 -7.40 9.23 2.35
C ASN A 63 -6.24 9.63 3.26
N GLU A 64 -6.53 10.37 4.34
CA GLU A 64 -5.53 10.85 5.30
C GLU A 64 -4.65 9.73 5.86
N LYS A 65 -5.23 8.57 6.18
CA LYS A 65 -4.50 7.39 6.68
C LYS A 65 -3.46 6.90 5.69
N TYR A 66 -3.72 7.00 4.38
CA TYR A 66 -2.75 6.60 3.35
C TYR A 66 -1.78 7.73 3.04
N ARG A 67 -2.26 8.97 3.01
CA ARG A 67 -1.43 10.13 2.73
C ARG A 67 -0.26 10.27 3.71
N ASP A 68 -0.48 9.98 4.99
CA ASP A 68 0.50 10.12 6.06
C ASP A 68 1.84 9.39 5.77
N TRP A 69 1.80 8.23 5.13
CA TRP A 69 3.00 7.41 4.89
C TRP A 69 3.23 7.02 3.42
N LEU A 70 2.25 7.21 2.54
CA LEU A 70 2.40 6.97 1.09
C LEU A 70 2.45 8.25 0.27
N GLY A 71 2.15 9.42 0.84
CA GLY A 71 2.08 10.70 0.11
C GLY A 71 3.35 10.99 -0.70
N ASP A 72 4.52 10.88 -0.06
CA ASP A 72 5.82 11.11 -0.70
C ASP A 72 6.19 10.06 -1.75
N THR A 73 5.61 8.86 -1.63
CA THR A 73 5.81 7.81 -2.63
C THR A 73 4.99 8.11 -3.88
N VAL A 74 3.72 8.50 -3.73
CA VAL A 74 2.82 8.77 -4.86
C VAL A 74 3.01 10.15 -5.48
N SER A 75 3.66 11.09 -4.80
CA SER A 75 3.95 12.43 -5.33
C SER A 75 4.83 12.38 -6.59
N LYS A 76 5.63 11.32 -6.74
CA LYS A 76 6.50 11.07 -7.90
C LYS A 76 5.73 10.59 -9.14
N VAL A 77 4.47 10.20 -9.00
CA VAL A 77 3.63 9.74 -10.09
C VAL A 77 3.02 10.97 -10.80
N PRO A 78 3.19 11.12 -12.12
CA PRO A 78 2.50 12.16 -12.90
C PRO A 78 0.97 12.03 -12.79
N ASP A 79 0.26 13.14 -12.89
CA ASP A 79 -1.21 13.14 -12.89
C ASP A 79 -1.82 12.46 -14.13
#